data_AF-A0A832NKI8-F1
#
_entry.id   AF-A0A832NKI8-F1
#
_cell.length_a   1.000
_cell.length_b   1.000
_cell.length_c   1.000
_cell.angle_alpha   90.00
_cell.angle_beta   90.00
_cell.angle_gamma   90.00
#
_symmetry.space_group_name_H-M   'P 1'
#
loop_
_entity.id
_entity.type
_entity.pdbx_description
1 polymer ?
#
loop_
_entity_poly.entity_id
_entity_poly.type
_entity_poly.pdbx_seq_one_letter_code
_entity_poly.pdbx_strand_id
1 'polypeptide(L)' 'MEEFWRILGLVLIIEALLPFISPRAYRKAVAEIARTPDGQLRMIAFAILMIGLGLWVWFTPG' A
#
# COMPACT_ATOMS: atom_id res chain seq x y z
N MET A 1 -17.88 -8.37 -12.20
CA MET A 1 -16.57 -8.84 -12.73
C MET A 1 -15.74 -7.72 -13.34
N GLU A 2 -16.32 -6.83 -14.15
CA GLU A 2 -15.55 -5.72 -14.75
C GLU A 2 -14.92 -4.74 -13.74
N GLU A 3 -15.64 -4.42 -12.67
CA GLU A 3 -15.19 -3.45 -11.67
C GLU A 3 -13.96 -3.92 -10.89
N PHE A 4 -13.88 -5.22 -10.59
CA PHE A 4 -12.69 -5.84 -10.02
C PHE A 4 -11.46 -5.61 -10.90
N TRP A 5 -11.57 -5.87 -12.21
CA TRP A 5 -10.46 -5.67 -13.14
C TRP A 5 -10.06 -4.20 -13.29
N ARG A 6 -11.01 -3.27 -13.21
CA ARG A 6 -10.72 -1.83 -13.23
C ARG A 6 -9.97 -1.39 -11.97
N ILE A 7 -10.43 -1.80 -10.78
CA ILE A 7 -9.76 -1.49 -9.51
C ILE A 7 -8.36 -2.12 -9.49
N LEU A 8 -8.23 -3.38 -9.92
CA LEU A 8 -6.94 -4.05 -10.02
C LEU A 8 -5.99 -3.32 -10.97
N GLY A 9 -6.48 -2.90 -12.15
CA GLY A 9 -5.69 -2.11 -13.09
C GLY A 9 -5.19 -0.79 -12.49
N LEU A 10 -6.03 -0.08 -11.74
CA LEU A 10 -5.64 1.16 -11.04
C LEU A 10 -4.58 0.90 -9.97
N VAL A 11 -4.75 -0.13 -9.14
CA VAL A 11 -3.77 -0.50 -8.11
C VAL A 11 -2.42 -0.83 -8.75
N LEU A 12 -2.40 -1.58 -9.86
CA LEU A 12 -1.17 -1.92 -10.60
C LEU A 12 -0.49 -0.68 -11.20
N ILE A 13 -1.26 0.24 -11.78
CA ILE A 13 -0.72 1.50 -12.32
C ILE A 13 -0.07 2.30 -11.20
N ILE A 14 -0.74 2.47 -10.05
CA ILE A 14 -0.22 3.23 -8.91
C ILE A 14 1.04 2.58 -8.35
N GLU A 15 1.04 1.25 -8.18
CA GLU A 15 2.19 0.49 -7.67
C GLU A 15 3.43 0.65 -8.57
N ALA A 16 3.23 0.62 -9.89
CA ALA A 16 4.31 0.74 -10.88
C ALA A 16 4.74 2.19 -11.14
N LEU A 17 3.93 3.19 -10.78
CA LEU A 17 4.17 4.58 -11.14
C LEU A 17 5.48 5.12 -10.54
N LEU A 18 5.71 4.85 -9.26
CA LEU A 18 6.90 5.31 -8.53
C LEU A 18 8.21 4.69 -9.07
N PRO A 19 8.33 3.36 -9.24
CA PRO A 19 9.53 2.76 -9.84
C PRO A 19 9.71 3.15 -11.31
N PHE A 20 8.63 3.45 -12.06
CA PHE A 20 8.70 3.91 -13.44
C PHE A 20 9.24 5.35 -13.55
N ILE A 21 8.69 6.29 -12.78
CA ILE A 21 9.09 7.71 -12.82
C ILE A 21 10.47 7.91 -12.19
N SER A 22 10.73 7.30 -11.02
CA SER A 22 11.97 7.49 -10.26
C SER A 22 12.46 6.18 -9.64
N PRO A 23 13.12 5.33 -10.45
CA PRO A 23 13.63 4.05 -9.97
C PRO A 23 14.69 4.21 -8.88
N ARG A 24 15.42 5.34 -8.86
CA ARG A 24 16.41 5.65 -7.81
C ARG A 24 15.73 5.94 -6.46
N ALA A 25 14.68 6.76 -6.45
CA ALA A 25 13.94 7.07 -5.23
C ALA A 25 13.26 5.81 -4.67
N TYR A 26 12.63 5.02 -5.55
CA TYR A 26 12.01 3.75 -5.17
C TYR A 26 13.02 2.79 -4.51
N ARG A 27 14.19 2.56 -5.14
CA ARG A 27 15.24 1.72 -4.54
C ARG A 27 15.72 2.20 -3.18
N LYS A 28 15.84 3.53 -2.99
CA LYS A 28 16.22 4.10 -1.70
C LYS A 28 15.16 3.81 -0.63
N ALA A 29 13.88 4.05 -0.95
CA ALA A 29 12.77 3.79 -0.04
C ALA A 29 12.69 2.31 0.35
N VAL A 30 12.78 1.39 -0.63
CA VAL A 30 12.79 -0.06 -0.36
C VAL A 30 13.98 -0.47 0.51
N ALA A 31 15.17 0.09 0.27
CA ALA A 31 16.35 -0.18 1.09
C ALA A 31 16.19 0.33 2.54
N GLU A 32 15.49 1.44 2.74
CA GLU A 32 15.17 1.98 4.06
C GLU A 32 14.15 1.10 4.79
N ILE A 33 13.11 0.64 4.08
CA ILE A 33 12.14 -0.34 4.60
C ILE A 33 12.86 -1.64 5.00
N ALA A 34 13.77 -2.15 4.17
CA ALA A 34 14.53 -3.36 4.45
C ALA A 34 15.47 -3.25 5.68
N ARG A 35 15.83 -2.02 6.08
CA ARG A 35 16.63 -1.77 7.29
C ARG A 35 15.77 -1.50 8.52
N THR A 36 14.45 -1.34 8.34
CA THR A 36 13.52 -1.09 9.44
C THR A 36 13.35 -2.37 10.26
N PRO A 37 13.46 -2.33 11.59
CA PRO A 37 13.27 -3.51 12.42
C PRO A 37 11.87 -4.11 12.26
N ASP A 38 11.76 -5.43 12.26
CA ASP A 38 10.49 -6.16 12.04
C ASP A 38 9.36 -5.71 12.97
N GLY A 39 9.68 -5.39 14.23
CA GLY A 39 8.70 -4.90 15.20
C GLY A 39 8.05 -3.56 14.76
N GLN A 40 8.86 -2.64 14.22
CA GLN A 40 8.37 -1.36 13.73
C GLN A 40 7.58 -1.53 12.43
N LEU A 41 8.07 -2.38 11.52
CA LEU A 41 7.36 -2.68 10.27
C LEU A 41 5.97 -3.29 10.54
N ARG A 42 5.89 -4.23 11.49
CA ARG A 42 4.61 -4.84 11.91
C ARG A 42 3.67 -3.83 12.56
N MET A 43 4.19 -2.89 13.36
CA MET A 43 3.36 -1.85 13.98
C MET A 43 2.79 -0.88 12.93
N ILE A 44 3.60 -0.47 11.95
CA ILE A 44 3.12 0.35 10.82
C ILE A 44 2.06 -0.42 10.01
N ALA A 45 2.33 -1.68 9.67
CA ALA A 45 1.36 -2.52 8.97
C ALA A 45 0.05 -2.68 9.75
N PHE A 46 0.14 -2.89 11.07
CA PHE A 46 -1.03 -2.98 11.95
C PHE A 46 -1.84 -1.68 11.96
N ALA A 47 -1.19 -0.52 12.03
CA ALA A 47 -1.87 0.78 11.96
C ALA A 47 -2.61 0.96 10.62
N ILE A 48 -1.96 0.62 9.50
CA ILE A 48 -2.58 0.67 8.15
C ILE A 48 -3.78 -0.27 8.08
N LEU A 49 -3.65 -1.51 8.58
CA LEU A 49 -4.74 -2.48 8.60
C LEU A 49 -5.93 -1.97 9.43
N MET A 50 -5.69 -1.41 10.62
CA MET A 50 -6.75 -0.87 11.47
C MET A 50 -7.45 0.34 10.85
N ILE A 51 -6.70 1.24 10.21
CA ILE A 51 -7.28 2.38 9.49
C ILE A 51 -8.13 1.88 8.32
N GLY A 52 -7.61 0.95 7.51
CA GLY A 52 -8.34 0.38 6.38
C GLY A 52 -9.60 -0.33 6.81
N LEU A 53 -9.54 -1.12 7.88
CA LEU A 53 -10.69 -1.79 8.47
C LEU A 53 -11.72 -0.79 9.00
N GLY A 54 -11.27 0.26 9.71
CA GLY A 54 -12.15 1.31 10.21
C GLY A 54 -12.87 2.06 9.08
N LEU A 55 -12.15 2.40 8.01
CA LEU A 55 -12.74 3.02 6.81
C LEU A 55 -13.74 2.09 6.13
N TRP A 56 -13.41 0.80 6.00
CA TRP A 56 -14.29 -0.19 5.40
C TRP A 56 -15.59 -0.35 6.20
N VAL A 57 -15.51 -0.45 7.53
CA VAL A 57 -16.69 -0.52 8.41
C VAL A 57 -17.50 0.78 8.36
N TRP A 58 -16.85 1.94 8.31
CA TRP A 58 -17.55 3.24 8.26
C TRP A 58 -18.30 3.45 6.94
N PHE A 59 -17.68 3.10 5.81
CA PHE A 59 -18.27 3.26 4.48
C PHE A 59 -19.19 2.12 4.06
N THR A 60 -19.24 1.04 4.83
CA THR A 60 -20.21 -0.04 4.63
C THR A 60 -21.31 0.12 5.69
N PRO A 61 -22.33 0.97 5.47
CA PRO A 61 -23.53 0.95 6.29
C PRO A 61 -24.17 -0.44 6.12
N GLY A 62 -24.40 -1.12 7.24
CA GLY A 62 -25.08 -2.41 7.28
C GLY A 62 -26.53 -2.34 6.81
#